data_AF-A0A925BK23-F1
#
_entry.id   AF-A0A925BK23-F1
#
_cell.length_a   1.000
_cell.length_b   1.000
_cell.length_c   1.000
_cell.angle_alpha   90.00
_cell.angle_beta   90.00
_cell.angle_gamma   90.00
#
_symmetry.space_group_name_H-M   'P 1'
#
loop_
_entity.id
_entity.type
_entity.pdbx_description
1 polymer ?
#
loop_
_entity_poly.entity_id
_entity_poly.type
_entity_poly.pdbx_seq_one_letter_code
_entity_poly.pdbx_strand_id
1 'polypeptide(L)'
;MRADEPKAAEDPAPKRYELTARASQIDARTRPHPEIGFLFEKDGKPADVQHAFVDTRVAPRGKLVIWLMGHNGPLFERVSGYGLHAIQVHYANGWFGKLNNEPPPDDKYLGRIRLEAATGEDFSDAIDIPKPDGMSERAFQFVKWLAKENPQGRWEQFVAADGKTLRWENVIMAGISHGSTTAVRFAIHQKVDRVVMLSGPRDQLETWYSLPSATPANRFFGFTHVLDGGWSGDHYCRSWELLGLHQYGPIVNVDQAQPPFGNSRRLVTDADVKKDANRAHSSSVPGGAAVKDASGKFIHEEVWRYLFTHPVEQTGQPVPADPDCRKDLRKASK
;
A
#
# COMPACT_ATOMS: atom_id res chain seq x y z
N MET A 1 3.81 -20.90 19.82
CA MET A 1 2.57 -20.48 20.53
C MET A 1 1.60 -20.01 19.46
N ARG A 2 0.40 -20.59 19.37
CA ARG A 2 -0.64 -20.03 18.50
C ARG A 2 -0.94 -18.62 19.03
N ALA A 3 -0.79 -17.60 18.20
CA ALA A 3 -1.36 -16.30 18.51
C ALA A 3 -2.85 -16.51 18.77
N ASP A 4 -3.37 -15.99 19.89
CA ASP A 4 -4.78 -16.08 20.22
C ASP A 4 -5.61 -15.70 18.99
N GLU A 5 -6.51 -16.59 18.56
CA GLU A 5 -7.42 -16.28 17.46
C GLU A 5 -8.17 -15.00 17.82
N PRO A 6 -8.27 -14.03 16.89
CA PRO A 6 -8.97 -12.78 17.15
C PRO A 6 -10.44 -13.10 17.46
N LYS A 7 -10.79 -13.10 18.75
CA LYS A 7 -12.17 -13.27 19.20
C LYS A 7 -13.00 -12.09 18.70
N ALA A 8 -14.14 -12.36 18.09
CA ALA A 8 -15.12 -11.33 17.79
C ALA A 8 -15.50 -10.59 19.09
N ALA A 9 -15.54 -9.26 19.06
CA ALA A 9 -16.20 -8.52 20.13
C ALA A 9 -17.70 -8.87 20.13
N GLU A 10 -18.32 -8.89 21.31
CA GLU A 10 -19.78 -8.80 21.38
C GLU A 10 -20.19 -7.38 21.00
N ASP A 11 -20.34 -7.14 19.70
CA ASP A 11 -20.95 -5.92 19.21
C ASP A 11 -22.47 -6.04 19.34
N PRO A 12 -23.12 -5.21 20.20
CA PRO A 12 -24.57 -5.27 20.37
C PRO A 12 -25.35 -4.81 19.13
N ALA A 13 -24.70 -4.13 18.17
CA ALA A 13 -25.32 -3.68 16.92
C ALA A 13 -24.36 -3.89 15.72
N PRO A 14 -24.11 -5.16 15.31
CA PRO A 14 -23.13 -5.49 14.28
C PRO A 14 -23.36 -4.73 12.98
N LYS A 15 -22.33 -3.99 12.54
CA LYS A 15 -22.36 -3.21 11.31
C LYS A 15 -20.95 -2.94 10.79
N ARG A 16 -20.89 -2.38 9.59
CA ARG A 16 -19.67 -1.71 9.12
C ARG A 16 -19.59 -0.34 9.76
N TYR A 17 -18.55 -0.11 10.54
CA TYR A 17 -18.19 1.20 11.07
C TYR A 17 -17.29 1.92 10.08
N GLU A 18 -17.62 3.17 9.82
CA GLU A 18 -16.86 4.09 8.99
C GLU A 18 -16.59 5.32 9.85
N LEU A 19 -15.31 5.55 10.20
CA LEU A 19 -14.91 6.63 11.08
C LEU A 19 -13.96 7.58 10.35
N THR A 20 -14.06 8.86 10.70
CA THR A 20 -13.16 9.90 10.18
C THR A 20 -12.73 10.85 11.28
N ALA A 21 -11.49 11.31 11.22
CA ALA A 21 -10.97 12.32 12.12
C ALA A 21 -9.83 13.09 11.44
N ARG A 22 -9.62 14.36 11.82
CA ARG A 22 -8.45 15.11 11.36
C ARG A 22 -7.22 14.70 12.15
N ALA A 23 -6.09 14.53 11.47
CA ALA A 23 -4.82 14.23 12.13
C ALA A 23 -4.44 15.32 13.16
N SER A 24 -4.67 16.59 12.82
CA SER A 24 -4.45 17.74 13.71
C SER A 24 -5.35 17.78 14.95
N GLN A 25 -6.49 17.10 14.92
CA GLN A 25 -7.38 16.97 16.09
C GLN A 25 -6.97 15.81 16.98
N ILE A 26 -6.36 14.76 16.41
CA ILE A 26 -5.90 13.58 17.15
C ILE A 26 -4.56 13.86 17.84
N ASP A 27 -3.65 14.58 17.16
CA ASP A 27 -2.32 14.88 17.66
C ASP A 27 -1.92 16.34 17.38
N ALA A 28 -1.89 17.15 18.44
CA ALA A 28 -1.56 18.57 18.39
C ALA A 28 -0.09 18.87 18.02
N ARG A 29 0.79 17.86 18.01
CA ARG A 29 2.19 17.98 17.59
C ARG A 29 2.34 18.06 16.07
N THR A 30 1.33 17.62 15.34
CA THR A 30 1.36 17.58 13.88
C THR A 30 1.41 18.98 13.26
N ARG A 31 2.11 19.12 12.14
CA ARG A 31 2.25 20.38 11.39
C ARG A 31 2.06 20.16 9.89
N PRO A 32 1.57 21.17 9.15
CA PRO A 32 1.64 21.16 7.69
C PRO A 32 3.07 21.48 7.23
N HIS A 33 3.41 21.01 6.03
CA HIS A 33 4.69 21.19 5.34
C HIS A 33 4.43 21.68 3.90
N PRO A 34 4.04 22.96 3.71
CA PRO A 34 3.57 23.49 2.41
C PRO A 34 4.63 23.47 1.30
N GLU A 35 5.90 23.60 1.67
CA GLU A 35 7.05 23.52 0.77
C GLU A 35 7.12 22.18 0.05
N ILE A 36 6.64 21.09 0.67
CA ILE A 36 6.45 19.79 0.03
C ILE A 36 4.99 19.45 -0.32
N GLY A 37 4.07 20.41 -0.24
CA GLY A 37 2.67 20.20 -0.63
C GLY A 37 1.88 19.31 0.34
N PHE A 38 2.34 19.17 1.58
CA PHE A 38 1.63 18.46 2.64
C PHE A 38 0.87 19.48 3.49
N LEU A 39 -0.45 19.56 3.28
CA LEU A 39 -1.30 20.66 3.77
C LEU A 39 -2.40 20.13 4.67
N PHE A 40 -2.75 20.87 5.72
CA PHE A 40 -3.91 20.54 6.56
C PHE A 40 -5.22 21.09 6.02
N GLU A 41 -5.14 22.10 5.15
CA GLU A 41 -6.30 22.67 4.48
C GLU A 41 -5.94 22.96 3.02
N LYS A 42 -6.92 22.75 2.14
CA LYS A 42 -6.82 23.06 0.73
C LYS A 42 -8.15 23.62 0.27
N ASP A 43 -8.13 24.77 -0.39
CA ASP A 43 -9.32 25.45 -0.90
C ASP A 43 -10.41 25.66 0.18
N GLY A 44 -9.98 26.00 1.41
CA GLY A 44 -10.86 26.22 2.56
C GLY A 44 -11.47 24.95 3.17
N LYS A 45 -11.02 23.76 2.76
CA LYS A 45 -11.49 22.47 3.29
C LYS A 45 -10.38 21.72 4.02
N PRO A 46 -10.69 20.95 5.08
CA PRO A 46 -9.75 20.03 5.70
C PRO A 46 -9.14 19.06 4.68
N ALA A 47 -7.82 18.98 4.67
CA ALA A 47 -7.04 18.08 3.82
C ALA A 47 -6.35 16.96 4.64
N ASP A 48 -6.27 17.10 5.97
CA ASP A 48 -5.69 16.13 6.90
C ASP A 48 -6.69 15.13 7.48
N VAL A 49 -7.80 14.89 6.78
CA VAL A 49 -8.80 13.89 7.16
C VAL A 49 -8.22 12.48 7.00
N GLN A 50 -8.43 11.66 8.02
CA GLN A 50 -8.09 10.25 8.07
C GLN A 50 -9.36 9.42 8.07
N HIS A 51 -9.32 8.24 7.48
CA HIS A 51 -10.48 7.36 7.30
C HIS A 51 -10.21 5.98 7.87
N ALA A 52 -11.19 5.37 8.54
CA ALA A 52 -11.08 4.03 9.11
C ALA A 52 -12.35 3.21 8.89
N PHE A 53 -12.18 1.94 8.50
CA PHE A 53 -13.27 0.99 8.30
C PHE A 53 -13.01 -0.31 9.08
N VAL A 54 -14.07 -0.83 9.69
CA VAL A 54 -14.12 -2.18 10.28
C VAL A 54 -15.53 -2.72 10.14
N ASP A 55 -15.68 -4.00 9.76
CA ASP A 55 -16.99 -4.66 9.68
C ASP A 55 -17.13 -5.72 10.77
N THR A 56 -17.90 -5.41 11.81
CA THR A 56 -18.11 -6.31 12.96
C THR A 56 -19.12 -7.43 12.66
N ARG A 57 -19.75 -7.43 11.47
CA ARG A 57 -20.59 -8.53 10.99
C ARG A 57 -19.77 -9.69 10.43
N VAL A 58 -18.47 -9.47 10.18
CA VAL A 58 -17.56 -10.44 9.58
C VAL A 58 -16.53 -10.89 10.62
N ALA A 59 -16.15 -12.17 10.59
CA ALA A 59 -15.13 -12.69 11.50
C ALA A 59 -13.80 -11.93 11.29
N PRO A 60 -13.20 -11.35 12.36
CA PRO A 60 -11.99 -10.57 12.23
C PRO A 60 -10.79 -11.47 11.89
N ARG A 61 -9.87 -10.94 11.08
CA ARG A 61 -8.59 -11.58 10.75
C ARG A 61 -7.43 -11.13 11.62
N GLY A 62 -7.64 -10.10 12.45
CA GLY A 62 -6.60 -9.52 13.30
C GLY A 62 -5.47 -8.87 12.49
N LYS A 63 -5.80 -8.28 11.32
CA LYS A 63 -4.86 -7.60 10.43
C LYS A 63 -5.36 -6.19 10.09
N LEU A 64 -4.43 -5.24 10.07
CA LEU A 64 -4.68 -3.83 9.78
C LEU A 64 -4.09 -3.46 8.43
N VAL A 65 -4.93 -3.01 7.49
CA VAL A 65 -4.50 -2.41 6.22
C VAL A 65 -4.23 -0.93 6.44
N ILE A 66 -3.02 -0.48 6.11
CA ILE A 66 -2.72 0.94 5.95
C ILE A 66 -2.67 1.25 4.46
N TRP A 67 -3.64 2.04 4.00
CA TRP A 67 -3.74 2.47 2.62
C TRP A 67 -3.00 3.79 2.39
N LEU A 68 -2.02 3.74 1.49
CA LEU A 68 -1.24 4.89 1.07
C LEU A 68 -1.75 5.38 -0.28
N MET A 69 -2.65 6.36 -0.24
CA MET A 69 -3.07 7.30 -1.28
C MET A 69 -4.33 8.01 -0.76
N GLY A 70 -5.01 8.81 -1.57
CA GLY A 70 -6.33 9.32 -1.21
C GLY A 70 -7.30 8.19 -0.86
N HIS A 71 -8.26 8.47 0.02
CA HIS A 71 -9.26 7.51 0.47
C HIS A 71 -9.96 6.82 -0.71
N ASN A 72 -10.07 5.49 -0.65
CA ASN A 72 -10.78 4.67 -1.62
C ASN A 72 -11.88 3.87 -0.90
N GLY A 73 -13.08 4.42 -0.86
CA GLY A 73 -14.26 3.78 -0.25
C GLY A 73 -14.49 2.36 -0.78
N PRO A 74 -14.61 2.14 -2.10
CA PRO A 74 -14.78 0.79 -2.66
C PRO A 74 -13.72 -0.23 -2.22
N LEU A 75 -12.45 0.18 -2.04
CA LEU A 75 -11.42 -0.70 -1.50
C LEU A 75 -11.68 -1.02 -0.03
N PHE A 76 -12.00 0.00 0.78
CA PHE A 76 -12.27 -0.12 2.21
C PHE A 76 -13.48 -1.03 2.50
N GLU A 77 -14.53 -0.92 1.70
CA GLU A 77 -15.68 -1.83 1.77
C GLU A 77 -15.30 -3.29 1.56
N ARG A 78 -14.40 -3.57 0.60
CA ARG A 78 -13.93 -4.92 0.30
C ARG A 78 -13.06 -5.47 1.40
N VAL A 79 -12.01 -4.74 1.80
CA VAL A 79 -11.06 -5.24 2.80
C VAL A 79 -11.73 -5.41 4.16
N SER A 80 -12.66 -4.52 4.55
CA SER A 80 -13.48 -4.72 5.75
C SER A 80 -14.40 -5.93 5.63
N GLY A 81 -15.01 -6.14 4.47
CA GLY A 81 -15.76 -7.37 4.16
C GLY A 81 -14.92 -8.66 4.14
N TYR A 82 -13.58 -8.56 4.12
CA TYR A 82 -12.67 -9.70 4.27
C TYR A 82 -12.31 -9.99 5.74
N GLY A 83 -12.84 -9.20 6.68
CA GLY A 83 -12.49 -9.25 8.10
C GLY A 83 -11.22 -8.47 8.45
N LEU A 84 -10.76 -7.57 7.58
CA LEU A 84 -9.58 -6.72 7.82
C LEU A 84 -10.01 -5.36 8.37
N HIS A 85 -9.22 -4.81 9.28
CA HIS A 85 -9.33 -3.40 9.64
C HIS A 85 -8.62 -2.57 8.59
N ALA A 86 -9.12 -1.38 8.27
CA ALA A 86 -8.48 -0.53 7.28
C ALA A 86 -8.40 0.91 7.78
N ILE A 87 -7.25 1.55 7.57
CA ILE A 87 -7.06 2.99 7.78
C ILE A 87 -6.38 3.63 6.57
N GLN A 88 -6.73 4.88 6.29
CA GLN A 88 -5.97 5.78 5.42
C GLN A 88 -5.58 6.99 6.27
N VAL A 89 -4.28 7.20 6.39
CA VAL A 89 -3.70 8.32 7.13
C VAL A 89 -3.26 9.41 6.16
N HIS A 90 -3.43 10.66 6.56
CA HIS A 90 -2.89 11.78 5.80
C HIS A 90 -1.38 11.87 6.09
N TYR A 91 -0.55 11.49 5.13
CA TYR A 91 0.92 11.51 5.25
C TYR A 91 1.54 12.39 4.15
N ALA A 92 2.79 12.78 4.36
CA ALA A 92 3.52 13.65 3.44
C ALA A 92 3.86 12.95 2.12
N ASN A 93 2.92 12.97 1.17
CA ASN A 93 3.08 12.41 -0.18
C ASN A 93 3.14 13.46 -1.29
N GLY A 94 2.92 14.74 -0.97
CA GLY A 94 2.95 15.85 -1.94
C GLY A 94 4.34 16.12 -2.53
N TRP A 95 5.41 15.73 -1.83
CA TRP A 95 6.79 16.00 -2.22
C TRP A 95 7.12 15.43 -3.60
N PHE A 96 6.47 14.33 -3.99
CA PHE A 96 6.77 13.64 -5.24
C PHE A 96 6.56 14.51 -6.46
N GLY A 97 5.52 15.34 -6.48
CA GLY A 97 5.27 16.26 -7.59
C GLY A 97 6.31 17.39 -7.69
N LYS A 98 7.15 17.59 -6.68
CA LYS A 98 8.12 18.69 -6.59
C LYS A 98 9.58 18.21 -6.67
N LEU A 99 9.87 17.04 -6.12
CA LEU A 99 11.25 16.54 -5.93
C LEU A 99 11.60 15.33 -6.82
N ASN A 100 10.65 14.78 -7.56
CA ASN A 100 10.90 13.66 -8.48
C ASN A 100 11.48 14.12 -9.82
N ASN A 101 12.69 14.71 -9.79
CA ASN A 101 13.42 15.11 -10.98
C ASN A 101 14.29 13.95 -11.50
N GLU A 102 14.34 13.78 -12.82
CA GLU A 102 15.14 12.74 -13.47
C GLU A 102 16.30 13.35 -14.29
N PRO A 103 17.54 12.83 -14.14
CA PRO A 103 17.93 11.77 -13.20
C PRO A 103 17.97 12.25 -11.74
N PRO A 104 17.72 11.36 -10.75
CA PRO A 104 17.91 11.70 -9.35
C PRO A 104 19.40 11.96 -9.04
N PRO A 105 19.72 12.72 -7.97
CA PRO A 105 21.11 13.00 -7.56
C PRO A 105 21.96 11.75 -7.31
N ASP A 106 21.34 10.68 -6.80
CA ASP A 106 21.96 9.37 -6.56
C ASP A 106 20.94 8.24 -6.70
N ASP A 107 21.39 6.99 -6.57
CA ASP A 107 20.57 5.80 -6.83
C ASP A 107 19.64 5.40 -5.66
N LYS A 108 19.52 6.23 -4.63
CA LYS A 108 18.69 6.03 -3.43
C LYS A 108 17.98 7.31 -2.97
N TYR A 109 18.07 8.40 -3.72
CA TYR A 109 17.56 9.72 -3.32
C TYR A 109 16.06 9.70 -3.00
N LEU A 110 15.22 9.26 -3.94
CA LEU A 110 13.77 9.13 -3.75
C LEU A 110 13.46 8.09 -2.67
N GLY A 111 14.24 7.00 -2.62
CA GLY A 111 14.15 6.00 -1.56
C GLY A 111 14.37 6.55 -0.16
N ARG A 112 15.25 7.56 0.01
CA ARG A 112 15.49 8.24 1.30
C ARG A 112 14.33 9.16 1.68
N ILE A 113 13.86 10.00 0.75
CA ILE A 113 12.70 10.88 0.95
C ILE A 113 11.44 10.09 1.31
N ARG A 114 11.19 8.97 0.62
CA ARG A 114 10.07 8.07 0.92
C ARG A 114 10.11 7.54 2.34
N LEU A 115 11.31 7.17 2.81
CA LEU A 115 11.45 6.58 4.13
C LEU A 115 11.23 7.62 5.22
N GLU A 116 11.76 8.83 5.06
CA GLU A 116 11.49 9.93 5.96
C GLU A 116 10.01 10.33 5.97
N ALA A 117 9.35 10.45 4.81
CA ALA A 117 7.90 10.67 4.76
C ALA A 117 7.08 9.57 5.46
N ALA A 118 7.59 8.34 5.49
CA ALA A 118 6.93 7.23 6.15
C ALA A 118 7.20 7.15 7.67
N THR A 119 8.37 7.58 8.12
CA THR A 119 8.87 7.40 9.50
C THR A 119 8.85 8.69 10.32
N GLY A 120 9.08 9.83 9.68
CA GLY A 120 9.40 11.11 10.29
C GLY A 120 10.76 11.10 11.00
N GLU A 121 11.69 10.27 10.52
CA GLU A 121 13.08 10.23 10.92
C GLU A 121 13.95 10.77 9.78
N ASP A 122 15.03 11.46 10.12
CA ASP A 122 15.95 12.07 9.17
C ASP A 122 16.67 11.00 8.34
N PHE A 123 16.27 10.87 7.08
CA PHE A 123 16.92 10.01 6.10
C PHE A 123 17.40 10.79 4.87
N SER A 124 16.94 12.03 4.67
CA SER A 124 17.23 12.79 3.45
C SER A 124 17.41 14.28 3.73
N ASP A 125 18.50 14.85 3.22
CA ASP A 125 18.73 16.32 3.25
C ASP A 125 17.76 17.15 2.37
N ALA A 126 16.76 16.50 1.75
CA ALA A 126 15.86 17.12 0.78
C ALA A 126 14.53 17.57 1.39
N ILE A 127 14.19 17.03 2.57
CA ILE A 127 12.96 17.28 3.31
C ILE A 127 13.31 17.27 4.81
N ASP A 128 12.41 17.80 5.64
CA ASP A 128 12.52 17.72 7.11
C ASP A 128 11.12 17.41 7.67
N ILE A 129 10.80 16.13 7.78
CA ILE A 129 9.52 15.66 8.29
C ILE A 129 9.72 15.15 9.72
N PRO A 130 9.18 15.85 10.74
CA PRO A 130 9.32 15.39 12.11
C PRO A 130 8.42 14.18 12.37
N LYS A 131 8.81 13.37 13.36
CA LYS A 131 8.11 12.13 13.73
C LYS A 131 6.57 12.21 13.77
N PRO A 132 5.92 13.22 14.38
CA PRO A 132 4.44 13.33 14.38
C PRO A 132 3.81 13.38 12.99
N ASP A 133 4.55 13.83 11.98
CA ASP A 133 4.06 13.99 10.61
C ASP A 133 4.37 12.81 9.69
N GLY A 134 5.22 11.89 10.13
CA GLY A 134 5.47 10.61 9.47
C GLY A 134 4.22 9.72 9.44
N MET A 135 4.03 8.99 8.34
CA MET A 135 2.92 8.04 8.15
C MET A 135 2.74 7.08 9.34
N SER A 136 3.84 6.54 9.85
CA SER A 136 3.85 5.52 10.91
C SER A 136 3.32 6.04 12.26
N GLU A 137 3.76 7.22 12.70
CA GLU A 137 3.28 7.84 13.94
C GLU A 137 1.81 8.27 13.80
N ARG A 138 1.42 8.81 12.64
CA ARG A 138 0.01 9.17 12.38
C ARG A 138 -0.91 7.95 12.43
N ALA A 139 -0.50 6.83 11.84
CA ALA A 139 -1.21 5.57 11.93
C ALA A 139 -1.32 5.09 13.37
N PHE A 140 -0.24 5.18 14.15
CA PHE A 140 -0.23 4.80 15.55
C PHE A 140 -1.21 5.64 16.40
N GLN A 141 -1.17 6.97 16.29
CA GLN A 141 -2.09 7.84 17.03
C GLN A 141 -3.54 7.65 16.57
N PHE A 142 -3.77 7.43 15.27
CA PHE A 142 -5.11 7.18 14.76
C PHE A 142 -5.70 5.86 15.28
N VAL A 143 -4.91 4.78 15.32
CA VAL A 143 -5.33 3.50 15.93
C VAL A 143 -5.68 3.66 17.41
N LYS A 144 -4.89 4.43 18.17
CA LYS A 144 -5.20 4.73 19.58
C LYS A 144 -6.52 5.49 19.75
N TRP A 145 -6.75 6.48 18.88
CA TRP A 145 -8.01 7.21 18.87
C TRP A 145 -9.18 6.29 18.51
N LEU A 146 -9.04 5.43 17.50
CA LEU A 146 -10.05 4.46 17.10
C LEU A 146 -10.38 3.46 18.21
N ALA A 147 -9.40 3.03 19.00
CA ALA A 147 -9.62 2.13 20.15
C ALA A 147 -10.53 2.77 21.21
N LYS A 148 -10.47 4.09 21.37
CA LYS A 148 -11.35 4.85 22.26
C LYS A 148 -12.73 5.08 21.66
N GLU A 149 -12.78 5.52 20.40
CA GLU A 149 -14.04 5.98 19.76
C GLU A 149 -14.87 4.84 19.17
N ASN A 150 -14.25 3.69 18.89
CA ASN A 150 -14.93 2.49 18.43
C ASN A 150 -14.39 1.22 19.13
N PRO A 151 -14.69 1.03 20.43
CA PRO A 151 -14.26 -0.16 21.18
C PRO A 151 -14.73 -1.49 20.56
N GLN A 152 -15.90 -1.49 19.90
CA GLN A 152 -16.44 -2.66 19.19
C GLN A 152 -15.52 -3.14 18.07
N GLY A 153 -14.73 -2.24 17.49
CA GLY A 153 -13.73 -2.55 16.47
C GLY A 153 -12.46 -3.21 17.05
N ARG A 154 -12.24 -3.20 18.37
CA ARG A 154 -11.05 -3.79 19.02
C ARG A 154 -9.72 -3.31 18.45
N TRP A 155 -9.60 -2.02 18.14
CA TRP A 155 -8.42 -1.45 17.47
C TRP A 155 -7.13 -1.55 18.31
N GLU A 156 -7.24 -1.67 19.63
CA GLU A 156 -6.12 -1.85 20.56
C GLU A 156 -5.27 -3.07 20.26
N GLN A 157 -5.81 -4.08 19.55
CA GLN A 157 -5.06 -5.28 19.14
C GLN A 157 -3.87 -4.96 18.21
N PHE A 158 -3.89 -3.81 17.54
CA PHE A 158 -2.84 -3.36 16.63
C PHE A 158 -1.76 -2.52 17.32
N VAL A 159 -1.88 -2.25 18.61
CA VAL A 159 -0.83 -1.60 19.39
C VAL A 159 0.19 -2.65 19.83
N ALA A 160 1.48 -2.32 19.70
CA ALA A 160 2.57 -3.18 20.16
C ALA A 160 2.51 -3.35 21.69
N ALA A 161 3.09 -4.44 22.20
CA ALA A 161 3.01 -4.77 23.63
C ALA A 161 3.63 -3.70 24.54
N ASP A 162 4.60 -2.93 24.05
CA ASP A 162 5.22 -1.81 24.77
C ASP A 162 4.39 -0.52 24.74
N GLY A 163 3.30 -0.49 23.97
CA GLY A 163 2.44 0.67 23.82
C GLY A 163 3.08 1.86 23.10
N LYS A 164 4.17 1.67 22.36
CA LYS A 164 4.95 2.77 21.73
C LYS A 164 4.82 2.87 20.22
N THR A 165 4.30 1.83 19.57
CA THR A 165 4.13 1.77 18.11
C THR A 165 3.02 0.79 17.73
N LEU A 166 2.81 0.61 16.43
CA LEU A 166 1.93 -0.44 15.92
C LEU A 166 2.63 -1.81 15.97
N ARG A 167 1.82 -2.85 16.12
CA ARG A 167 2.25 -4.24 15.93
C ARG A 167 2.41 -4.50 14.43
N TRP A 168 3.53 -4.04 13.86
CA TRP A 168 3.77 -4.08 12.41
C TRP A 168 3.65 -5.46 11.77
N GLU A 169 3.94 -6.54 12.50
CA GLU A 169 3.73 -7.92 12.03
C GLU A 169 2.25 -8.31 11.85
N ASN A 170 1.30 -7.44 12.24
CA ASN A 170 -0.13 -7.55 11.92
C ASN A 170 -0.59 -6.49 10.92
N VAL A 171 0.32 -5.70 10.36
CA VAL A 171 0.01 -4.62 9.42
C VAL A 171 0.26 -5.05 7.98
N ILE A 172 -0.70 -4.75 7.11
CA ILE A 172 -0.62 -4.85 5.66
C ILE A 172 -0.39 -3.44 5.11
N MET A 173 0.76 -3.22 4.50
CA MET A 173 1.04 -1.95 3.80
C MET A 173 0.50 -2.05 2.38
N ALA A 174 -0.43 -1.19 2.01
CA ALA A 174 -1.06 -1.21 0.69
C ALA A 174 -1.03 0.19 0.06
N GLY A 175 -0.84 0.27 -1.24
CA GLY A 175 -0.89 1.54 -1.94
C GLY A 175 -0.96 1.37 -3.44
N ILE A 176 -1.29 2.47 -4.13
CA ILE A 176 -1.23 2.56 -5.58
C ILE A 176 -0.21 3.60 -6.02
N SER A 177 0.50 3.35 -7.13
CA SER A 177 1.39 4.35 -7.75
C SER A 177 2.45 4.84 -6.74
N HIS A 178 2.48 6.15 -6.46
CA HIS A 178 3.29 6.74 -5.41
C HIS A 178 3.20 6.00 -4.06
N GLY A 179 1.97 5.70 -3.63
CA GLY A 179 1.74 5.01 -2.36
C GLY A 179 2.18 3.55 -2.40
N SER A 180 2.13 2.88 -3.56
CA SER A 180 2.71 1.55 -3.73
C SER A 180 4.23 1.60 -3.54
N THR A 181 4.90 2.61 -4.11
CA THR A 181 6.35 2.77 -3.94
C THR A 181 6.73 3.04 -2.50
N THR A 182 6.01 3.93 -1.81
CA THR A 182 6.25 4.21 -0.39
C THR A 182 5.98 3.01 0.50
N ALA A 183 4.91 2.22 0.23
CA ALA A 183 4.61 1.00 0.97
C ALA A 183 5.76 -0.01 0.90
N VAL A 184 6.32 -0.20 -0.30
CA VAL A 184 7.49 -1.09 -0.51
C VAL A 184 8.72 -0.54 0.20
N ARG A 185 9.04 0.75 0.04
CA ARG A 185 10.22 1.33 0.66
C ARG A 185 10.18 1.23 2.18
N PHE A 186 9.02 1.47 2.78
CA PHE A 186 8.78 1.29 4.20
C PHE A 186 8.93 -0.18 4.60
N ALA A 187 8.36 -1.13 3.86
CA ALA A 187 8.44 -2.56 4.18
C ALA A 187 9.85 -3.17 4.08
N ILE A 188 10.72 -2.59 3.24
CA ILE A 188 12.15 -2.92 3.21
C ILE A 188 12.82 -2.52 4.53
N HIS A 189 12.41 -1.41 5.14
CA HIS A 189 12.99 -0.91 6.40
C HIS A 189 12.33 -1.54 7.64
N GLN A 190 10.99 -1.58 7.68
CA GLN A 190 10.18 -2.09 8.77
C GLN A 190 9.52 -3.39 8.34
N LYS A 191 9.74 -4.48 9.10
CA LYS A 191 9.06 -5.75 8.86
C LYS A 191 7.56 -5.59 9.06
N VAL A 192 6.76 -5.99 8.07
CA VAL A 192 5.30 -5.99 8.10
C VAL A 192 4.72 -7.37 7.78
N ASP A 193 3.41 -7.57 7.97
CA ASP A 193 2.74 -8.84 7.64
C ASP A 193 2.74 -9.10 6.13
N ARG A 194 2.43 -8.07 5.36
CA ARG A 194 2.17 -8.15 3.92
C ARG A 194 2.33 -6.78 3.25
N VAL A 195 2.70 -6.78 1.98
CA VAL A 195 2.68 -5.60 1.11
C VAL A 195 1.80 -5.86 -0.11
N VAL A 196 0.86 -4.96 -0.40
CA VAL A 196 0.02 -4.99 -1.61
C VAL A 196 0.39 -3.80 -2.50
N MET A 197 0.92 -4.09 -3.67
CA MET A 197 1.49 -3.14 -4.63
C MET A 197 0.57 -3.03 -5.84
N LEU A 198 -0.16 -1.92 -5.95
CA LEU A 198 -1.07 -1.67 -7.07
C LEU A 198 -0.41 -0.65 -8.00
N SER A 199 -0.28 -0.96 -9.29
CA SER A 199 0.33 -0.06 -10.29
C SER A 199 1.67 0.55 -9.82
N GLY A 200 2.56 -0.32 -9.31
CA GLY A 200 3.78 0.06 -8.62
C GLY A 200 4.62 -1.15 -8.20
N PRO A 201 5.80 -0.93 -7.60
CA PRO A 201 6.41 0.36 -7.27
C PRO A 201 7.23 0.97 -8.44
N ARG A 202 7.45 2.29 -8.41
CA ARG A 202 8.23 3.08 -9.39
C ARG A 202 9.14 4.11 -8.73
N ASP A 203 10.43 4.00 -9.05
CA ASP A 203 11.59 4.91 -8.91
C ASP A 203 12.64 4.34 -9.88
N GLN A 204 12.36 4.48 -11.18
CA GLN A 204 12.89 3.57 -12.20
C GLN A 204 14.41 3.62 -12.41
N LEU A 205 15.07 4.67 -11.92
CA LEU A 205 16.52 4.85 -12.01
C LEU A 205 17.27 4.46 -10.73
N GLU A 206 16.54 4.11 -9.66
CA GLU A 206 17.10 3.82 -8.34
C GLU A 206 17.22 2.31 -8.06
N THR A 207 18.10 1.95 -7.15
CA THR A 207 18.45 0.56 -6.81
C THR A 207 18.05 0.16 -5.39
N TRP A 208 17.44 1.08 -4.62
CA TRP A 208 17.06 0.83 -3.23
C TRP A 208 16.13 -0.37 -3.04
N TYR A 209 15.44 -0.82 -4.10
CA TYR A 209 14.64 -2.04 -4.12
C TYR A 209 15.40 -3.28 -3.65
N SER A 210 16.72 -3.33 -3.90
CA SER A 210 17.57 -4.47 -3.57
C SER A 210 18.33 -4.30 -2.25
N LEU A 211 18.00 -3.28 -1.44
CA LEU A 211 18.49 -3.20 -0.07
C LEU A 211 18.01 -4.42 0.73
N PRO A 212 18.74 -4.83 1.78
CA PRO A 212 18.27 -5.88 2.68
C PRO A 212 16.86 -5.55 3.21
N SER A 213 15.90 -6.42 2.91
CA SER A 213 14.50 -6.19 3.27
C SER A 213 14.18 -6.82 4.63
N ALA A 214 13.64 -6.02 5.54
CA ALA A 214 13.09 -6.50 6.81
C ALA A 214 11.85 -7.37 6.61
N THR A 215 11.06 -7.09 5.57
CA THR A 215 9.92 -7.92 5.17
C THR A 215 10.38 -9.00 4.18
N PRO A 216 10.12 -10.30 4.44
CA PRO A 216 10.39 -11.36 3.46
C PRO A 216 9.71 -11.14 2.10
N ALA A 217 10.42 -11.40 1.01
CA ALA A 217 9.96 -11.12 -0.34
C ALA A 217 8.68 -11.90 -0.74
N ASN A 218 8.41 -13.08 -0.13
CA ASN A 218 7.16 -13.83 -0.32
C ASN A 218 5.91 -13.11 0.20
N ARG A 219 6.05 -11.99 0.91
CA ARG A 219 4.93 -11.22 1.48
C ARG A 219 4.54 -10.00 0.64
N PHE A 220 5.19 -9.77 -0.50
CA PHE A 220 4.87 -8.70 -1.43
C PHE A 220 4.01 -9.24 -2.57
N PHE A 221 2.92 -8.56 -2.90
CA PHE A 221 1.96 -8.96 -3.93
C PHE A 221 1.71 -7.81 -4.89
N GLY A 222 2.01 -8.00 -6.18
CA GLY A 222 1.86 -7.00 -7.23
C GLY A 222 0.63 -7.24 -8.10
N PHE A 223 -0.07 -6.16 -8.45
CA PHE A 223 -1.10 -6.16 -9.48
C PHE A 223 -1.10 -4.86 -10.29
N THR A 224 -1.08 -4.98 -11.62
CA THR A 224 -1.12 -3.84 -12.54
C THR A 224 -1.75 -4.21 -13.88
N HIS A 225 -2.00 -3.21 -14.72
CA HIS A 225 -2.47 -3.40 -16.08
C HIS A 225 -1.31 -3.32 -17.08
N VAL A 226 -1.30 -4.14 -18.13
CA VAL A 226 -0.17 -4.18 -19.10
C VAL A 226 0.01 -2.89 -19.91
N LEU A 227 -1.08 -2.13 -20.11
CA LEU A 227 -1.06 -0.79 -20.72
C LEU A 227 -0.71 0.35 -19.75
N ASP A 228 -0.46 0.06 -18.47
CA ASP A 228 0.06 1.08 -17.56
C ASP A 228 1.44 1.56 -18.07
N GLY A 229 1.66 2.88 -18.06
CA GLY A 229 2.94 3.48 -18.44
C GLY A 229 4.12 2.96 -17.62
N GLY A 230 3.91 2.58 -16.36
CA GLY A 230 4.96 1.94 -15.56
C GLY A 230 5.22 0.48 -15.91
N TRP A 231 4.25 -0.24 -16.49
CA TRP A 231 4.48 -1.59 -17.00
C TRP A 231 5.19 -1.54 -18.34
N SER A 232 4.64 -0.79 -19.30
CA SER A 232 5.20 -0.63 -20.65
C SER A 232 6.57 0.05 -20.68
N GLY A 233 6.93 0.81 -19.63
CA GLY A 233 8.27 1.37 -19.44
C GLY A 233 9.25 0.46 -18.67
N ASP A 234 8.89 -0.81 -18.41
CA ASP A 234 9.65 -1.77 -17.61
C ASP A 234 9.86 -1.39 -16.13
N HIS A 235 9.19 -0.36 -15.61
CA HIS A 235 9.40 0.09 -14.23
C HIS A 235 8.97 -0.97 -13.22
N TYR A 236 7.83 -1.62 -13.46
CA TYR A 236 7.22 -2.57 -12.52
C TYR A 236 7.83 -3.97 -12.60
N CYS A 237 8.00 -4.54 -13.80
CA CYS A 237 8.68 -5.83 -13.93
C CYS A 237 10.11 -5.75 -13.37
N ARG A 238 10.81 -4.62 -13.56
CA ARG A 238 12.14 -4.37 -13.00
C ARG A 238 12.08 -4.36 -11.49
N SER A 239 11.23 -3.52 -10.88
CA SER A 239 11.19 -3.38 -9.43
C SER A 239 10.73 -4.67 -8.75
N TRP A 240 9.79 -5.41 -9.35
CA TRP A 240 9.36 -6.73 -8.87
C TRP A 240 10.50 -7.75 -8.88
N GLU A 241 11.37 -7.73 -9.90
CA GLU A 241 12.54 -8.60 -9.90
C GLU A 241 13.66 -8.18 -8.96
N LEU A 242 13.89 -6.87 -8.81
CA LEU A 242 14.84 -6.35 -7.82
C LEU A 242 14.42 -6.67 -6.38
N LEU A 243 13.11 -6.81 -6.13
CA LEU A 243 12.53 -7.34 -4.89
C LEU A 243 12.56 -8.88 -4.79
N GLY A 244 12.98 -9.58 -5.85
CA GLY A 244 13.08 -11.05 -5.88
C GLY A 244 11.76 -11.79 -6.11
N LEU A 245 10.70 -11.13 -6.61
CA LEU A 245 9.37 -11.75 -6.69
C LEU A 245 9.26 -12.90 -7.70
N HIS A 246 10.19 -12.99 -8.64
CA HIS A 246 10.30 -14.11 -9.58
C HIS A 246 10.60 -15.45 -8.88
N GLN A 247 11.13 -15.42 -7.66
CA GLN A 247 11.32 -16.61 -6.81
C GLN A 247 10.00 -17.17 -6.24
N TYR A 248 8.87 -16.47 -6.43
CA TYR A 248 7.56 -16.84 -5.87
C TYR A 248 6.45 -16.93 -6.93
N GLY A 249 6.81 -17.31 -8.15
CA GLY A 249 5.87 -17.53 -9.25
C GLY A 249 6.13 -16.65 -10.48
N PRO A 250 5.66 -17.07 -11.67
CA PRO A 250 5.74 -16.30 -12.92
C PRO A 250 4.86 -15.05 -12.87
N ILE A 251 5.03 -14.13 -13.84
CA ILE A 251 3.96 -13.15 -14.11
C ILE A 251 2.72 -13.92 -14.59
N VAL A 252 1.56 -13.63 -14.01
CA VAL A 252 0.28 -14.29 -14.35
C VAL A 252 -0.72 -13.25 -14.83
N ASN A 253 -1.24 -13.46 -16.04
CA ASN A 253 -2.40 -12.71 -16.52
C ASN A 253 -3.68 -13.26 -15.86
N VAL A 254 -4.32 -12.46 -15.02
CA VAL A 254 -5.53 -12.82 -14.25
C VAL A 254 -6.78 -12.94 -15.13
N ASP A 255 -6.77 -12.42 -16.35
CA ASP A 255 -7.87 -12.55 -17.29
C ASP A 255 -7.88 -13.94 -17.98
N GLN A 256 -6.78 -14.69 -17.85
CA GLN A 256 -6.57 -16.01 -18.44
C GLN A 256 -6.36 -17.11 -17.39
N ALA A 257 -6.23 -16.73 -16.11
CA ALA A 257 -5.98 -17.64 -15.00
C ALA A 257 -7.01 -17.44 -13.89
N GLN A 258 -7.35 -18.52 -13.18
CA GLN A 258 -8.24 -18.45 -12.02
C GLN A 258 -7.43 -18.46 -10.71
N PRO A 259 -8.00 -17.96 -9.60
CA PRO A 259 -7.42 -18.14 -8.27
C PRO A 259 -7.06 -19.62 -8.00
N PRO A 260 -5.94 -19.91 -7.32
CA PRO A 260 -5.06 -18.98 -6.63
C PRO A 260 -3.94 -18.38 -7.52
N PHE A 261 -4.15 -18.29 -8.84
CA PHE A 261 -3.20 -17.67 -9.79
C PHE A 261 -1.79 -18.28 -9.72
N GLY A 262 -1.73 -19.62 -9.58
CA GLY A 262 -0.47 -20.34 -9.40
C GLY A 262 0.31 -19.93 -8.15
N ASN A 263 -0.35 -19.33 -7.15
CA ASN A 263 0.23 -18.72 -5.96
C ASN A 263 1.27 -17.62 -6.25
N SER A 264 1.18 -16.98 -7.43
CA SER A 264 2.14 -15.96 -7.86
C SER A 264 2.03 -14.66 -7.06
N ARG A 265 3.16 -13.97 -6.91
CA ARG A 265 3.25 -12.61 -6.38
C ARG A 265 3.18 -11.52 -7.45
N ARG A 266 3.11 -11.90 -8.73
CA ARG A 266 3.23 -11.01 -9.89
C ARG A 266 2.00 -11.15 -10.78
N LEU A 267 0.96 -10.37 -10.53
CA LEU A 267 -0.30 -10.42 -11.29
C LEU A 267 -0.40 -9.26 -12.26
N VAL A 268 -0.90 -9.53 -13.47
CA VAL A 268 -1.23 -8.49 -14.46
C VAL A 268 -2.60 -8.74 -15.05
N THR A 269 -3.16 -7.72 -15.70
CA THR A 269 -4.39 -7.80 -16.49
C THR A 269 -4.18 -7.10 -17.84
N ASP A 270 -4.80 -7.63 -18.88
CA ASP A 270 -4.93 -7.02 -20.21
C ASP A 270 -6.39 -6.69 -20.57
N ALA A 271 -7.27 -6.69 -19.57
CA ALA A 271 -8.68 -6.35 -19.70
C ALA A 271 -8.92 -5.02 -20.42
N ASP A 272 -10.01 -4.91 -21.17
CA ASP A 272 -10.23 -3.74 -22.03
C ASP A 272 -10.44 -2.43 -21.24
N VAL A 273 -9.39 -1.62 -21.19
CA VAL A 273 -9.37 -0.26 -20.68
C VAL A 273 -9.54 0.79 -21.78
N LYS A 274 -10.05 0.41 -22.96
CA LYS A 274 -10.25 1.28 -24.14
C LYS A 274 -8.95 1.91 -24.64
N LYS A 275 -7.84 1.17 -24.54
CA LYS A 275 -6.48 1.62 -24.91
C LYS A 275 -6.03 2.89 -24.17
N ASP A 276 -6.62 3.20 -23.02
CA ASP A 276 -6.28 4.36 -22.22
C ASP A 276 -5.29 3.97 -21.11
N ALA A 277 -4.05 4.44 -21.21
CA ALA A 277 -2.99 4.18 -20.24
C ALA A 277 -3.27 4.81 -18.86
N ASN A 278 -4.00 5.93 -18.79
CA ASN A 278 -4.38 6.53 -17.50
C ASN A 278 -5.46 5.70 -16.81
N ARG A 279 -6.41 5.17 -17.59
CA ARG A 279 -7.38 4.21 -17.09
C ARG A 279 -6.69 2.91 -16.65
N ALA A 280 -5.77 2.38 -17.45
CA ALA A 280 -4.93 1.23 -17.11
C ALA A 280 -4.23 1.41 -15.76
N HIS A 281 -3.62 2.58 -15.55
CA HIS A 281 -2.95 2.90 -14.30
C HIS A 281 -3.88 2.82 -13.09
N SER A 282 -5.12 3.28 -13.24
CA SER A 282 -6.10 3.34 -12.16
C SER A 282 -6.99 2.09 -12.05
N SER A 283 -6.93 1.15 -13.00
CA SER A 283 -7.83 -0.01 -13.03
C SER A 283 -7.45 -1.12 -12.07
N SER A 284 -6.25 -1.08 -11.48
CA SER A 284 -5.78 -2.07 -10.50
C SER A 284 -6.47 -1.96 -9.12
N VAL A 285 -7.16 -0.85 -8.85
CA VAL A 285 -7.98 -0.61 -7.65
C VAL A 285 -9.48 -0.60 -7.99
N PRO A 286 -10.37 -1.00 -7.07
CA PRO A 286 -11.80 -0.82 -7.27
C PRO A 286 -12.14 0.67 -7.38
N GLY A 287 -12.98 1.03 -8.36
CA GLY A 287 -13.34 2.41 -8.64
C GLY A 287 -13.87 2.64 -10.05
N GLY A 288 -13.91 3.90 -10.49
CA GLY A 288 -14.44 4.27 -11.81
C GLY A 288 -13.61 3.76 -13.00
N ALA A 289 -12.30 3.56 -12.82
CA ALA A 289 -11.41 3.06 -13.86
C ALA A 289 -11.41 1.53 -13.99
N ALA A 290 -11.73 0.81 -12.89
CA ALA A 290 -11.74 -0.64 -12.85
C ALA A 290 -12.70 -1.23 -13.89
N VAL A 291 -12.30 -2.37 -14.45
CA VAL A 291 -13.08 -3.03 -15.48
C VAL A 291 -14.26 -3.76 -14.86
N LYS A 292 -15.41 -3.65 -15.53
CA LYS A 292 -16.67 -4.27 -15.14
C LYS A 292 -17.17 -5.12 -16.31
N ASP A 293 -17.85 -6.21 -15.98
CA ASP A 293 -18.57 -7.01 -16.95
C ASP A 293 -19.86 -6.30 -17.43
N ALA A 294 -20.60 -6.95 -18.34
CA ALA A 294 -21.85 -6.43 -18.86
C ALA A 294 -22.96 -6.24 -17.80
N SER A 295 -22.86 -6.91 -16.66
CA SER A 295 -23.78 -6.75 -15.52
C SER A 295 -23.37 -5.62 -14.57
N GLY A 296 -22.21 -4.99 -14.81
CA GLY A 296 -21.66 -3.93 -13.96
C GLY A 296 -20.86 -4.43 -12.77
N LYS A 297 -20.59 -5.74 -12.67
CA LYS A 297 -19.75 -6.32 -11.62
C LYS A 297 -18.27 -6.18 -11.97
N PHE A 298 -17.43 -5.88 -10.99
CA PHE A 298 -15.98 -5.83 -11.20
C PHE A 298 -15.44 -7.22 -11.53
N ILE A 299 -14.59 -7.30 -12.56
CA ILE A 299 -14.01 -8.58 -13.00
C ILE A 299 -12.83 -9.03 -12.11
N HIS A 300 -12.22 -8.11 -11.36
CA HIS A 300 -11.02 -8.35 -10.55
C HIS A 300 -11.30 -8.56 -9.05
N GLU A 301 -12.54 -8.89 -8.65
CA GLU A 301 -12.88 -9.13 -7.23
C GLU A 301 -11.99 -10.19 -6.57
N GLU A 302 -11.77 -11.30 -7.26
CA GLU A 302 -10.94 -12.40 -6.75
C GLU A 302 -9.45 -12.05 -6.71
N VAL A 303 -9.01 -11.13 -7.58
CA VAL A 303 -7.64 -10.59 -7.53
C VAL A 303 -7.46 -9.79 -6.25
N TRP A 304 -8.35 -8.84 -5.95
CA TRP A 304 -8.27 -8.07 -4.71
C TRP A 304 -8.35 -8.97 -3.48
N ARG A 305 -9.28 -9.94 -3.46
CA ARG A 305 -9.34 -10.92 -2.36
C ARG A 305 -8.03 -11.68 -2.21
N TYR A 306 -7.46 -12.18 -3.30
CA TYR A 306 -6.18 -12.91 -3.30
C TYR A 306 -5.04 -12.04 -2.71
N LEU A 307 -4.85 -10.83 -3.23
CA LEU A 307 -3.79 -9.91 -2.82
C LEU A 307 -3.83 -9.64 -1.31
N PHE A 308 -5.02 -9.50 -0.71
CA PHE A 308 -5.16 -9.15 0.71
C PHE A 308 -5.28 -10.35 1.65
N THR A 309 -5.65 -11.54 1.17
CA THR A 309 -6.02 -12.65 2.06
C THR A 309 -5.32 -13.99 1.81
N HIS A 310 -4.68 -14.17 0.64
CA HIS A 310 -4.02 -15.45 0.30
C HIS A 310 -2.86 -15.76 1.26
N PRO A 311 -2.69 -17.01 1.75
CA PRO A 311 -1.62 -17.36 2.68
C PRO A 311 -0.22 -17.02 2.13
N VAL A 312 0.58 -16.27 2.91
CA VAL A 312 1.89 -15.78 2.45
C VAL A 312 2.95 -16.87 2.32
N GLU A 313 2.75 -18.03 2.96
CA GLU A 313 3.64 -19.19 2.84
C GLU A 313 3.27 -20.10 1.65
N GLN A 314 2.12 -19.87 0.99
CA GLN A 314 1.79 -20.52 -0.27
C GLN A 314 2.32 -19.65 -1.42
N THR A 315 3.33 -20.16 -2.12
CA THR A 315 4.06 -19.44 -3.17
C THR A 315 4.08 -20.23 -4.47
N GLY A 316 4.17 -19.53 -5.60
CA GLY A 316 4.38 -20.14 -6.91
C GLY A 316 5.80 -20.69 -7.05
N GLN A 317 6.02 -21.50 -8.09
CA GLN A 317 7.35 -22.03 -8.40
C GLN A 317 8.30 -20.90 -8.83
N PRO A 318 9.56 -20.88 -8.36
CA PRO A 318 10.57 -19.96 -8.84
C PRO A 318 10.74 -20.07 -10.35
N VAL A 319 10.92 -18.93 -11.03
CA VAL A 319 11.25 -18.87 -12.45
C VAL A 319 12.46 -17.95 -12.68
N PRO A 320 13.15 -18.03 -13.82
CA PRO A 320 14.18 -17.06 -14.18
C PRO A 320 13.65 -15.62 -14.24
N ALA A 321 14.58 -14.65 -14.25
CA ALA A 321 14.29 -13.27 -14.59
C ALA A 321 13.62 -13.16 -15.98
N ASP A 322 12.69 -12.21 -16.12
CA ASP A 322 11.94 -11.99 -17.34
C ASP A 322 12.87 -11.37 -18.41
N PRO A 323 13.14 -12.06 -19.54
CA PRO A 323 14.16 -11.63 -20.51
C PRO A 323 13.80 -10.31 -21.21
N ASP A 324 12.51 -10.02 -21.34
CA ASP A 324 12.01 -8.82 -22.01
C ASP A 324 11.96 -7.59 -21.09
N CYS A 325 12.27 -7.75 -19.80
CA CYS A 325 12.21 -6.66 -18.84
C CYS A 325 13.57 -5.99 -18.64
N ARG A 326 13.73 -4.76 -19.14
CA ARG A 326 14.99 -4.01 -19.03
C ARG A 326 15.29 -3.60 -17.59
N LYS A 327 16.44 -4.04 -17.06
CA LYS A 327 16.87 -3.75 -15.67
C LYS A 327 17.62 -2.46 -15.49
N ASP A 328 18.39 -2.02 -16.47
CA ASP A 328 19.05 -0.72 -16.42
C ASP A 328 18.31 0.29 -17.29
N LEU A 329 17.51 1.14 -16.63
CA LEU A 329 16.68 2.14 -17.29
C LEU A 329 17.39 3.49 -17.45
N ARG A 330 18.63 3.63 -16.97
CA ARG A 330 19.44 4.82 -17.19
C ARG A 330 19.72 4.97 -18.69
N LYS A 331 19.77 6.22 -19.16
CA LYS A 331 20.21 6.50 -20.54
C LYS A 331 21.67 6.10 -20.65
N ALA A 332 22.05 5.44 -21.74
CA ALA A 332 23.47 5.24 -22.05
C ALA A 332 24.15 6.62 -22.12
N SER A 333 25.32 6.76 -21.49
CA SER A 333 26.14 7.95 -21.66
C SER A 333 26.39 8.15 -23.16
N LYS A 334 26.13 9.36 -23.65
CA LYS A 334 26.47 9.75 -25.02
C LYS A 334 27.97 9.89 -25.19
#